data_AF-A0A920H2W2-F1
#
_entry.id   AF-A0A920H2W2-F1
#
_cell.length_a   1.000
_cell.length_b   1.000
_cell.length_c   1.000
_cell.angle_alpha   90.00
_cell.angle_beta   90.00
_cell.angle_gamma   90.00
#
_symmetry.space_group_name_H-M   'P 1'
#
loop_
_entity.id
_entity.type
_entity.pdbx_description
1 polymer ?
#
loop_
_entity_poly.entity_id
_entity_poly.type
_entity_poly.pdbx_seq_one_letter_code
_entity_poly.pdbx_strand_id
1 'polypeptide(L)'
;MKKIIYIILLISFSTLRAEVEEKHPIIDDLYAKKYVLNLKEMSTDDLKVEKLKLTDILKNINAKFDKDKSEQEIFKTLMEYDEERIKIVFVLKDICKEYKVSKNIQDLLYRYSNTFEETIKNNRYLVKNLDDYKSYDFRIGANYLAMMTALQASEETKILYDRLLKDKDNPNTYFGKYNGSLRLAYSKVIKAKEQADSSSEAFEIKNILKQIESELNSR
;
A
#
# COMPACT_ATOMS: atom_id res chain seq x y z
N MET A 1 -14.07 -3.72 -23.23
CA MET A 1 -13.24 -4.42 -22.22
C MET A 1 -12.19 -3.47 -21.68
N LYS A 2 -12.46 -2.82 -20.53
CA LYS A 2 -11.54 -1.88 -19.82
C LYS A 2 -12.17 -1.42 -18.49
N LYS A 3 -12.67 -2.34 -17.64
CA LYS A 3 -13.25 -2.01 -16.31
C LYS A 3 -13.09 -3.13 -15.26
N ILE A 4 -11.96 -3.83 -15.23
CA ILE A 4 -11.70 -4.92 -14.24
C ILE A 4 -10.37 -4.72 -13.46
N ILE A 5 -9.80 -3.51 -13.40
CA ILE A 5 -8.46 -3.33 -12.77
C ILE A 5 -8.44 -2.51 -11.46
N TYR A 6 -9.58 -2.02 -10.96
CA TYR A 6 -9.60 -1.23 -9.70
C TYR A 6 -10.42 -1.86 -8.55
N ILE A 7 -10.60 -3.19 -8.58
CA ILE A 7 -11.06 -4.00 -7.43
C ILE A 7 -9.98 -5.02 -7.06
N ILE A 8 -8.70 -4.63 -7.21
CA ILE A 8 -7.57 -5.37 -6.64
C ILE A 8 -6.85 -4.40 -5.71
N LEU A 9 -7.50 -4.13 -4.58
CA LEU A 9 -6.83 -3.68 -3.36
C LEU A 9 -7.42 -4.38 -2.13
N LEU A 10 -8.22 -5.44 -2.33
CA LEU A 10 -8.92 -6.18 -1.26
C LEU A 10 -9.17 -7.68 -1.57
N ILE A 11 -8.61 -8.26 -2.65
CA ILE A 11 -8.86 -9.68 -3.00
C ILE A 11 -7.58 -10.42 -3.38
N SER A 12 -6.84 -10.74 -2.35
CA SER A 12 -6.17 -12.02 -2.08
C SER A 12 -6.10 -11.98 -0.56
N PHE A 13 -6.60 -12.92 0.25
CA PHE A 13 -6.37 -14.35 0.22
C PHE A 13 -7.55 -15.08 0.85
N SER A 14 -7.86 -16.24 0.28
CA SER A 14 -8.67 -17.26 0.93
C SER A 14 -7.78 -18.13 1.81
N THR A 15 -8.35 -18.55 2.94
CA THR A 15 -7.93 -19.59 3.89
C THR A 15 -7.12 -19.16 5.11
N LEU A 16 -7.72 -19.43 6.28
CA LEU A 16 -7.08 -19.41 7.58
C LEU A 16 -5.85 -20.34 7.59
N ARG A 17 -4.68 -19.75 7.74
CA ARG A 17 -3.59 -20.29 8.56
C ARG A 17 -2.70 -19.14 9.01
N ALA A 18 -2.39 -19.14 10.31
CA ALA A 18 -1.29 -18.37 10.86
C ALA A 18 -0.01 -18.67 10.07
N GLU A 19 0.81 -17.63 9.86
CA GLU A 19 1.91 -17.54 8.89
C GLU A 19 1.43 -17.38 7.45
N VAL A 20 1.05 -16.16 7.07
CA VAL A 20 1.17 -15.77 5.67
C VAL A 20 2.32 -14.79 5.56
N GLU A 21 3.39 -15.24 4.90
CA GLU A 21 4.42 -14.41 4.25
C GLU A 21 3.79 -13.62 3.09
N GLU A 22 2.69 -12.94 3.38
CA GLU A 22 1.95 -12.14 2.44
C GLU A 22 2.69 -10.83 2.24
N LYS A 23 3.06 -10.55 0.99
CA LYS A 23 3.83 -9.36 0.67
C LYS A 23 3.02 -8.11 0.96
N HIS A 24 3.54 -7.25 1.83
CA HIS A 24 2.99 -5.91 2.02
C HIS A 24 3.24 -5.08 0.76
N PRO A 25 2.18 -4.55 0.10
CA PRO A 25 2.26 -4.01 -1.26
C PRO A 25 3.13 -2.75 -1.39
N ILE A 26 3.33 -2.02 -0.29
CA ILE A 26 4.26 -0.90 -0.23
C ILE A 26 5.66 -1.36 0.19
N ILE A 27 5.78 -1.95 1.39
CA ILE A 27 7.05 -2.21 2.09
C ILE A 27 7.89 -3.30 1.43
N ASP A 28 7.30 -4.45 1.08
CA ASP A 28 8.09 -5.61 0.63
C ASP A 28 8.60 -5.49 -0.80
N ASP A 29 7.98 -4.60 -1.59
CA ASP A 29 8.40 -4.27 -2.94
C ASP A 29 9.19 -2.95 -2.99
N LEU A 30 9.66 -2.43 -1.84
CA LEU A 30 10.62 -1.34 -1.80
C LEU A 30 11.96 -1.81 -2.34
N TYR A 31 12.54 -1.02 -3.25
CA TYR A 31 13.90 -1.25 -3.75
C TYR A 31 14.09 -2.62 -4.43
N ALA A 32 13.02 -3.22 -4.96
CA ALA A 32 13.13 -4.43 -5.75
C ALA A 32 14.16 -4.21 -6.88
N LYS A 33 15.18 -5.08 -6.95
CA LYS A 33 16.24 -4.97 -7.96
C LYS A 33 15.63 -4.94 -9.35
N LYS A 34 16.00 -3.94 -10.14
CA LYS A 34 15.51 -3.80 -11.51
C LYS A 34 16.44 -4.44 -12.54
N TYR A 35 17.73 -4.57 -12.22
CA TYR A 35 18.74 -5.01 -13.16
C TYR A 35 19.41 -6.30 -12.66
N VAL A 36 19.35 -7.35 -13.48
CA VAL A 36 20.06 -8.61 -13.25
C VAL A 36 20.93 -8.86 -14.47
N LEU A 37 22.19 -8.44 -14.39
CA LEU A 37 23.16 -8.52 -15.50
C LEU A 37 24.35 -9.39 -15.10
N ASN A 38 24.75 -10.30 -15.99
CA ASN A 38 25.99 -11.07 -15.84
C ASN A 38 27.14 -10.39 -16.60
N LEU A 39 27.69 -9.32 -16.00
CA LEU A 39 28.68 -8.46 -16.65
C LEU A 39 29.95 -9.20 -17.11
N LYS A 40 30.34 -10.27 -16.41
CA LYS A 40 31.55 -11.06 -16.72
C LYS A 40 31.46 -11.82 -18.03
N GLU A 41 30.25 -12.23 -18.41
CA GLU A 41 30.02 -13.02 -19.62
C GLU A 41 29.67 -12.15 -20.84
N MET A 42 29.37 -10.87 -20.63
CA MET A 42 29.06 -9.93 -21.72
C MET A 42 30.31 -9.67 -22.58
N SER A 43 30.16 -9.46 -23.89
CA SER A 43 31.27 -9.02 -24.75
C SER A 43 31.65 -7.56 -24.47
N THR A 44 32.83 -7.13 -24.91
CA THR A 44 33.28 -5.73 -24.75
C THR A 44 32.35 -4.74 -25.43
N ASP A 45 31.77 -5.10 -26.59
CA ASP A 45 30.82 -4.25 -27.30
C ASP A 45 29.46 -4.21 -26.59
N ASP A 46 28.99 -5.33 -26.06
CA ASP A 46 27.76 -5.37 -25.25
C ASP A 46 27.89 -4.53 -23.98
N LEU A 47 29.04 -4.58 -23.31
CA LEU A 47 29.33 -3.75 -22.14
C LEU A 47 29.28 -2.26 -22.48
N LYS A 48 29.82 -1.84 -23.62
CA LYS A 48 29.75 -0.43 -24.09
C LYS A 48 28.31 -0.02 -24.40
N VAL A 49 27.55 -0.88 -25.09
CA VAL A 49 26.14 -0.62 -25.40
C VAL A 49 25.33 -0.47 -24.12
N GLU A 50 25.53 -1.36 -23.15
CA GLU A 50 24.80 -1.33 -21.88
C GLU A 50 25.19 -0.12 -21.03
N LYS A 51 26.48 0.25 -21.00
CA LYS A 51 26.95 1.50 -20.38
C LYS A 51 26.22 2.72 -20.94
N LEU A 52 26.04 2.81 -22.26
CA LEU A 52 25.34 3.92 -22.90
C LEU A 52 23.86 3.97 -22.51
N LYS A 53 23.15 2.83 -22.57
CA LYS A 53 21.74 2.74 -22.16
C LYS A 53 21.53 3.18 -20.71
N LEU A 54 22.32 2.61 -19.79
CA LEU A 54 22.22 2.91 -18.36
C LEU A 54 22.58 4.36 -18.05
N THR A 55 23.55 4.94 -18.77
CA THR A 55 23.88 6.36 -18.65
C THR A 55 22.72 7.24 -19.10
N ASP A 56 22.02 6.87 -20.18
CA ASP A 56 20.86 7.62 -20.68
C ASP A 56 19.68 7.57 -19.69
N ILE A 57 19.39 6.39 -19.13
CA ILE A 57 18.39 6.24 -18.06
C ILE A 57 18.77 7.12 -16.86
N LEU A 58 20.04 7.08 -16.43
CA LEU A 58 20.50 7.84 -15.27
C LEU A 58 20.39 9.36 -15.46
N LYS A 59 20.58 9.89 -16.68
CA LYS A 59 20.37 11.31 -16.98
C LYS A 59 18.94 11.76 -16.70
N ASN A 60 17.98 10.86 -16.91
CA ASN A 60 16.56 11.11 -16.68
C ASN A 60 16.16 10.95 -15.20
N ILE A 61 17.04 10.39 -14.35
CA ILE A 61 16.80 10.18 -12.92
C ILE A 61 17.80 11.00 -12.10
N ASN A 62 17.44 12.25 -11.79
CA ASN A 62 18.26 13.09 -10.92
C ASN A 62 17.86 12.95 -9.44
N ALA A 63 18.18 11.81 -8.85
CA ALA A 63 17.85 11.52 -7.46
C ALA A 63 19.08 11.09 -6.63
N LYS A 64 19.14 11.58 -5.39
CA LYS A 64 20.12 11.14 -4.40
C LYS A 64 19.46 10.08 -3.53
N PHE A 65 19.96 8.85 -3.60
CA PHE A 65 19.47 7.77 -2.75
C PHE A 65 20.03 7.89 -1.34
N ASP A 66 19.12 7.81 -0.39
CA ASP A 66 19.38 7.72 1.05
C ASP A 66 18.30 6.80 1.62
N LYS A 67 18.70 5.57 1.93
CA LYS A 67 17.78 4.49 2.30
C LYS A 67 16.99 4.86 3.55
N ASP A 68 17.69 5.30 4.59
CA ASP A 68 17.10 5.63 5.89
C ASP A 68 16.09 6.77 5.76
N LYS A 69 16.42 7.82 4.99
CA LYS A 69 15.47 8.93 4.74
C LYS A 69 14.24 8.49 3.96
N SER A 70 14.44 7.62 2.98
CA SER A 70 13.36 7.10 2.15
C SER A 70 12.41 6.24 2.99
N GLU A 71 12.95 5.35 3.83
CA GLU A 71 12.17 4.54 4.78
C GLU A 71 11.44 5.40 5.82
N GLN A 72 12.07 6.45 6.35
CA GLN A 72 11.43 7.39 7.26
C GLN A 72 10.24 8.13 6.61
N GLU A 73 10.37 8.59 5.37
CA GLU A 73 9.29 9.27 4.66
C GLU A 73 8.14 8.31 4.32
N ILE A 74 8.44 7.08 3.91
CA ILE A 74 7.43 6.05 3.69
C ILE A 74 6.70 5.72 5.00
N PHE A 75 7.43 5.53 6.10
CA PHE A 75 6.84 5.25 7.41
C PHE A 75 5.93 6.40 7.85
N LYS A 76 6.39 7.63 7.73
CA LYS A 76 5.61 8.83 8.06
C LYS A 76 4.33 8.90 7.23
N THR A 77 4.41 8.74 5.91
CA THR A 77 3.22 8.81 5.03
C THR A 77 2.23 7.66 5.29
N LEU A 78 2.72 6.46 5.63
CA LEU A 78 1.88 5.35 6.08
C LEU A 78 1.15 5.67 7.39
N MET A 79 1.84 6.27 8.36
CA MET A 79 1.21 6.71 9.61
C MET A 79 0.17 7.82 9.37
N GLU A 80 0.42 8.77 8.47
CA GLU A 80 -0.57 9.78 8.05
C GLU A 80 -1.80 9.16 7.36
N TYR A 81 -1.59 8.12 6.54
CA TYR A 81 -2.68 7.35 5.95
C TYR A 81 -3.48 6.60 7.02
N ASP A 82 -2.81 6.04 8.03
CA ASP A 82 -3.45 5.37 9.15
C ASP A 82 -4.32 6.32 9.99
N GLU A 83 -3.91 7.56 10.21
CA GLU A 83 -4.75 8.58 10.88
C GLU A 83 -6.10 8.79 10.17
N GLU A 84 -6.17 8.61 8.85
CA GLU A 84 -7.44 8.60 8.13
C GLU A 84 -8.20 7.28 8.31
N ARG A 85 -7.52 6.12 8.26
CA ARG A 85 -8.15 4.79 8.43
C ARG A 85 -8.82 4.61 9.76
N ILE A 86 -8.17 5.00 10.85
CA ILE A 86 -8.72 4.78 12.20
C ILE A 86 -10.04 5.51 12.44
N LYS A 87 -10.38 6.52 11.62
CA LYS A 87 -11.68 7.19 11.65
C LYS A 87 -12.85 6.26 11.33
N ILE A 88 -12.60 5.07 10.76
CA ILE A 88 -13.62 4.04 10.54
C ILE A 88 -14.45 3.76 11.80
N VAL A 89 -13.82 3.79 12.98
CA VAL A 89 -14.50 3.60 14.28
C VAL A 89 -15.71 4.51 14.42
N PHE A 90 -15.59 5.77 13.97
CA PHE A 90 -16.68 6.75 14.03
C PHE A 90 -17.58 6.69 12.79
N VAL A 91 -16.99 6.50 11.61
CA VAL A 91 -17.74 6.46 10.34
C VAL A 91 -18.79 5.35 10.33
N LEU A 92 -18.52 4.19 10.94
CA LEU A 92 -19.52 3.12 11.05
C LEU A 92 -20.76 3.57 11.83
N LYS A 93 -20.59 4.40 12.87
CA LYS A 93 -21.70 4.95 13.64
C LYS A 93 -22.51 5.98 12.83
N ASP A 94 -21.83 6.78 12.01
CA ASP A 94 -22.46 7.77 11.15
C ASP A 94 -23.20 7.13 9.96
N ILE A 95 -22.67 6.03 9.41
CA ILE A 95 -23.36 5.21 8.39
C ILE A 95 -24.70 4.71 8.93
N CYS A 96 -24.77 4.23 10.17
CA CYS A 96 -26.03 3.78 10.76
C CYS A 96 -27.11 4.88 10.74
N LYS A 97 -26.72 6.12 11.07
CA LYS A 97 -27.61 7.28 11.10
C LYS A 97 -28.02 7.73 9.70
N GLU A 98 -27.05 7.87 8.79
CA GLU A 98 -27.25 8.37 7.43
C GLU A 98 -28.11 7.41 6.58
N TYR A 99 -27.82 6.11 6.66
CA TYR A 99 -28.49 5.11 5.83
C TYR A 99 -29.78 4.56 6.43
N LYS A 100 -30.12 4.97 7.67
CA LYS A 100 -31.30 4.51 8.44
C LYS A 100 -31.41 2.98 8.44
N VAL A 101 -30.32 2.34 8.84
CA VAL A 101 -30.20 0.88 8.81
C VAL A 101 -31.08 0.22 9.88
N SER A 102 -31.38 -1.06 9.71
CA SER A 102 -32.09 -1.83 10.73
C SER A 102 -31.26 -2.00 12.00
N LYS A 103 -31.92 -2.35 13.11
CA LYS A 103 -31.23 -2.63 14.38
C LYS A 103 -30.17 -3.74 14.24
N ASN A 104 -30.46 -4.78 13.46
CA ASN A 104 -29.51 -5.88 13.23
C ASN A 104 -28.22 -5.40 12.56
N ILE A 105 -28.35 -4.55 11.52
CA ILE A 105 -27.21 -3.97 10.82
C ILE A 105 -26.48 -2.96 11.72
N GLN A 106 -27.21 -2.17 12.50
CA GLN A 106 -26.62 -1.24 13.46
C GLN A 106 -25.75 -1.99 14.48
N ASP A 107 -26.28 -3.05 15.09
CA ASP A 107 -25.55 -3.88 16.05
C ASP A 107 -24.32 -4.52 15.42
N LEU A 108 -24.42 -4.96 14.15
CA LEU A 108 -23.28 -5.48 13.38
C LEU A 108 -22.18 -4.43 13.21
N LEU A 109 -22.53 -3.24 12.73
CA LEU A 109 -21.57 -2.15 12.49
C LEU A 109 -20.94 -1.65 13.80
N TYR A 110 -21.70 -1.63 14.90
CA TYR A 110 -21.19 -1.23 16.21
C TYR A 110 -20.21 -2.26 16.77
N ARG A 111 -20.46 -3.57 16.57
CA ARG A 111 -19.47 -4.60 16.93
C ARG A 111 -18.15 -4.36 16.19
N TYR A 112 -18.18 -4.11 14.88
CA TYR A 112 -16.96 -3.83 14.12
C TYR A 112 -16.28 -2.52 14.53
N SER A 113 -17.04 -1.47 14.83
CA SER A 113 -16.52 -0.23 15.40
C SER A 113 -15.68 -0.50 16.65
N ASN A 114 -16.20 -1.31 17.58
CA ASN A 114 -15.48 -1.72 18.79
C ASN A 114 -14.26 -2.60 18.48
N THR A 115 -14.37 -3.55 17.54
CA THR A 115 -13.23 -4.39 17.12
C THR A 115 -12.08 -3.55 16.55
N PHE A 116 -12.38 -2.54 15.73
CA PHE A 116 -11.38 -1.58 15.26
C PHE A 116 -10.77 -0.80 16.43
N GLU A 117 -11.59 -0.25 17.32
CA GLU A 117 -11.14 0.52 18.48
C GLU A 117 -10.18 -0.29 19.37
N GLU A 118 -10.53 -1.53 19.70
CA GLU A 118 -9.68 -2.43 20.48
C GLU A 118 -8.37 -2.76 19.76
N THR A 119 -8.44 -3.05 18.45
CA THR A 119 -7.25 -3.34 17.64
C THR A 119 -6.30 -2.14 17.62
N ILE A 120 -6.82 -0.94 17.40
CA ILE A 120 -6.05 0.30 17.38
C ILE A 120 -5.41 0.54 18.76
N LYS A 121 -6.21 0.48 19.83
CA LYS A 121 -5.75 0.72 21.21
C LYS A 121 -4.63 -0.24 21.61
N ASN A 122 -4.74 -1.51 21.23
CA ASN A 122 -3.80 -2.54 21.66
C ASN A 122 -2.51 -2.60 20.83
N ASN A 123 -2.52 -2.09 19.60
CA ASN A 123 -1.40 -2.29 18.67
C ASN A 123 -0.73 -0.99 18.18
N ARG A 124 -1.49 0.10 18.00
CA ARG A 124 -0.98 1.29 17.27
C ARG A 124 0.22 1.94 17.97
N TYR A 125 0.21 2.03 19.29
CA TYR A 125 1.29 2.65 20.05
C TYR A 125 2.62 1.88 19.97
N LEU A 126 2.58 0.60 19.55
CA LEU A 126 3.76 -0.25 19.35
C LEU A 126 4.44 0.00 18.01
N VAL A 127 3.80 0.70 17.07
CA VAL A 127 4.33 0.94 15.73
C VAL A 127 5.42 2.02 15.75
N LYS A 128 6.68 1.65 15.50
CA LYS A 128 7.84 2.57 15.50
C LYS A 128 8.61 2.63 14.18
N ASN A 129 8.43 1.63 13.31
CA ASN A 129 9.09 1.54 12.01
C ASN A 129 8.20 0.80 10.99
N LEU A 130 8.72 0.57 9.79
CA LEU A 130 8.00 -0.11 8.70
C LEU A 130 7.63 -1.56 9.05
N ASP A 131 8.51 -2.31 9.71
CA ASP A 131 8.25 -3.71 10.07
C ASP A 131 7.13 -3.83 11.11
N ASP A 132 7.13 -2.95 12.12
CA ASP A 132 6.04 -2.88 13.10
C ASP A 132 4.72 -2.49 12.41
N TYR A 133 4.78 -1.53 11.48
CA TYR A 133 3.62 -1.07 10.72
C TYR A 133 3.01 -2.21 9.90
N LYS A 134 3.83 -3.04 9.24
CA LYS A 134 3.36 -4.19 8.45
C LYS A 134 2.50 -5.14 9.26
N SER A 135 2.96 -5.49 10.46
CA SER A 135 2.22 -6.39 11.35
C SER A 135 0.92 -5.77 11.86
N TYR A 136 0.93 -4.46 12.13
CA TYR A 136 -0.26 -3.71 12.52
C TYR A 136 -1.26 -3.55 11.36
N ASP A 137 -0.79 -3.22 10.17
CA ASP A 137 -1.59 -3.06 8.96
C ASP A 137 -2.36 -4.33 8.63
N PHE A 138 -1.70 -5.49 8.74
CA PHE A 138 -2.35 -6.79 8.57
C PHE A 138 -3.56 -6.97 9.50
N ARG A 139 -3.42 -6.61 10.79
CA ARG A 139 -4.52 -6.73 11.78
C ARG A 139 -5.68 -5.81 11.44
N ILE A 140 -5.39 -4.57 11.06
CA ILE A 140 -6.41 -3.62 10.63
C ILE A 140 -7.09 -4.09 9.34
N GLY A 141 -6.32 -4.57 8.37
CA GLY A 141 -6.81 -5.15 7.12
C GLY A 141 -7.73 -6.34 7.34
N ALA A 142 -7.38 -7.25 8.26
CA ALA A 142 -8.21 -8.39 8.63
C ALA A 142 -9.58 -7.96 9.18
N ASN A 143 -9.63 -6.88 9.98
CA ASN A 143 -10.90 -6.34 10.47
C ASN A 143 -11.76 -5.76 9.35
N TYR A 144 -11.16 -5.04 8.38
CA TYR A 144 -11.91 -4.57 7.20
C TYR A 144 -12.46 -5.74 6.40
N LEU A 145 -11.65 -6.77 6.16
CA LEU A 145 -12.07 -7.93 5.40
C LEU A 145 -13.25 -8.64 6.09
N ALA A 146 -13.11 -8.93 7.39
CA ALA A 146 -14.19 -9.54 8.17
C ALA A 146 -15.48 -8.71 8.12
N MET A 147 -15.38 -7.39 8.27
CA MET A 147 -16.52 -6.48 8.16
C MET A 147 -17.17 -6.54 6.79
N MET A 148 -16.38 -6.48 5.71
CA MET A 148 -16.88 -6.52 4.34
C MET A 148 -17.54 -7.86 4.02
N THR A 149 -16.95 -8.98 4.48
CA THR A 149 -17.56 -10.31 4.37
C THR A 149 -18.89 -10.37 5.12
N ALA A 150 -18.96 -9.83 6.34
CA ALA A 150 -20.20 -9.81 7.10
C ALA A 150 -21.28 -8.93 6.45
N LEU A 151 -20.90 -7.82 5.80
CA LEU A 151 -21.82 -6.99 5.04
C LEU A 151 -22.37 -7.70 3.80
N GLN A 152 -21.68 -8.69 3.27
CA GLN A 152 -22.12 -9.48 2.11
C GLN A 152 -22.87 -10.77 2.49
N ALA A 153 -22.99 -11.08 3.79
CA ALA A 153 -23.44 -12.39 4.27
C ALA A 153 -24.97 -12.63 4.15
N SER A 154 -25.79 -11.57 4.16
CA SER A 154 -27.25 -11.68 4.01
C SER A 154 -27.77 -10.65 3.00
N GLU A 155 -28.99 -10.86 2.50
CA GLU A 155 -29.63 -9.91 1.58
C GLU A 155 -29.78 -8.52 2.21
N GLU A 156 -30.17 -8.47 3.49
CA GLU A 156 -30.36 -7.23 4.23
C GLU A 156 -29.05 -6.43 4.35
N THR A 157 -27.95 -7.09 4.70
CA THR A 157 -26.64 -6.43 4.82
C THR A 157 -26.07 -6.07 3.45
N LYS A 158 -26.34 -6.91 2.43
CA LYS A 158 -25.87 -6.70 1.07
C LYS A 158 -26.51 -5.47 0.43
N ILE A 159 -27.79 -5.19 0.72
CA ILE A 159 -28.45 -3.94 0.30
C ILE A 159 -27.67 -2.72 0.84
N LEU A 160 -27.24 -2.74 2.10
CA LEU A 160 -26.39 -1.67 2.64
C LEU A 160 -25.06 -1.62 1.90
N TYR A 161 -24.38 -2.75 1.74
CA TYR A 161 -23.10 -2.85 1.02
C TYR A 161 -23.17 -2.21 -0.37
N ASP A 162 -24.19 -2.55 -1.16
CA ASP A 162 -24.38 -2.03 -2.51
C ASP A 162 -24.65 -0.51 -2.51
N ARG A 163 -25.38 0.00 -1.51
CA ARG A 163 -25.59 1.44 -1.32
C ARG A 163 -24.27 2.15 -1.01
N LEU A 164 -23.46 1.60 -0.09
CA LEU A 164 -22.14 2.16 0.23
C LEU A 164 -21.23 2.16 -1.01
N LEU A 165 -21.21 1.08 -1.79
CA LEU A 165 -20.46 1.03 -3.05
C LEU A 165 -20.88 2.11 -4.05
N LYS A 166 -22.18 2.38 -4.17
CA LYS A 166 -22.71 3.44 -5.03
C LYS A 166 -22.27 4.82 -4.55
N ASP A 167 -22.22 5.04 -3.24
CA ASP A 167 -21.89 6.33 -2.62
C ASP A 167 -20.40 6.52 -2.35
N LYS A 168 -19.54 5.55 -2.68
CA LYS A 168 -18.09 5.58 -2.37
C LYS A 168 -17.37 6.82 -2.89
N ASP A 169 -17.85 7.44 -3.97
CA ASP A 169 -17.28 8.64 -4.57
C ASP A 169 -18.17 9.89 -4.33
N ASN A 170 -19.23 9.77 -3.53
CA ASN A 170 -20.17 10.86 -3.25
C ASN A 170 -19.71 11.67 -2.03
N PRO A 171 -19.17 12.90 -2.20
CA PRO A 171 -18.63 13.70 -1.11
C PRO A 171 -19.70 14.25 -0.15
N ASN A 172 -20.98 14.02 -0.43
CA ASN A 172 -22.07 14.44 0.45
C ASN A 172 -22.43 13.39 1.50
N THR A 173 -21.93 12.15 1.36
CA THR A 173 -22.16 11.07 2.33
C THR A 173 -20.99 10.95 3.30
N TYR A 174 -21.22 10.45 4.52
CA TYR A 174 -20.14 10.19 5.47
C TYR A 174 -19.15 9.16 4.92
N PHE A 175 -19.66 8.09 4.30
CA PHE A 175 -18.82 7.06 3.70
C PHE A 175 -17.99 7.60 2.54
N GLY A 176 -18.59 8.36 1.63
CA GLY A 176 -17.87 8.92 0.48
C GLY A 176 -16.83 9.97 0.88
N LYS A 177 -17.09 10.82 1.88
CA LYS A 177 -16.08 11.73 2.46
C LYS A 177 -14.89 10.96 3.02
N TYR A 178 -15.16 9.95 3.84
CA TYR A 178 -14.14 9.10 4.43
C TYR A 178 -13.31 8.38 3.36
N ASN A 179 -13.95 7.76 2.37
CA ASN A 179 -13.26 7.09 1.26
C ASN A 179 -12.42 8.07 0.42
N GLY A 180 -12.93 9.29 0.19
CA GLY A 180 -12.18 10.35 -0.48
C GLY A 180 -10.89 10.73 0.28
N SER A 181 -10.98 10.97 1.59
CA SER A 181 -9.82 11.27 2.43
C SER A 181 -8.81 10.13 2.45
N LEU A 182 -9.27 8.88 2.58
CA LEU A 182 -8.41 7.70 2.52
C LEU A 182 -7.62 7.61 1.21
N ARG A 183 -8.31 7.77 0.07
CA ARG A 183 -7.68 7.70 -1.25
C ARG A 183 -6.66 8.81 -1.42
N LEU A 184 -6.95 10.01 -0.95
CA LEU A 184 -6.02 11.13 -1.00
C LEU A 184 -4.77 10.85 -0.15
N ALA A 185 -4.94 10.37 1.08
CA ALA A 185 -3.82 10.05 1.95
C ALA A 185 -2.97 8.89 1.40
N TYR A 186 -3.61 7.82 0.89
CA TYR A 186 -2.90 6.71 0.25
C TYR A 186 -2.14 7.15 -1.01
N SER A 187 -2.67 8.11 -1.79
CA SER A 187 -1.94 8.65 -2.94
C SER A 187 -0.59 9.29 -2.57
N LYS A 188 -0.45 9.80 -1.34
CA LYS A 188 0.83 10.32 -0.83
C LYS A 188 1.82 9.18 -0.54
N VAL A 189 1.33 8.08 0.03
CA VAL A 189 2.14 6.86 0.24
C VAL A 189 2.69 6.35 -1.09
N ILE A 190 1.85 6.29 -2.12
CA ILE A 190 2.27 5.88 -3.47
C ILE A 190 3.36 6.79 -4.03
N LYS A 191 3.19 8.12 -3.93
CA LYS A 191 4.21 9.08 -4.37
C LYS A 191 5.53 8.92 -3.60
N ALA A 192 5.48 8.71 -2.29
CA ALA A 192 6.67 8.47 -1.47
C ALA A 192 7.39 7.19 -1.91
N LYS A 193 6.64 6.11 -2.18
CA LYS A 193 7.18 4.85 -2.73
C LYS A 193 7.84 5.07 -4.09
N GLU A 194 7.16 5.73 -5.03
CA GLU A 194 7.68 6.02 -6.37
C GLU A 194 8.99 6.82 -6.33
N GLN A 195 9.07 7.81 -5.43
CA GLN A 195 10.29 8.58 -5.22
C GLN A 195 11.43 7.74 -4.63
N ALA A 196 11.14 6.90 -3.64
CA ALA A 196 12.10 5.99 -3.04
C ALA A 196 12.64 4.97 -4.06
N ASP A 197 11.77 4.38 -4.86
CA ASP A 197 12.13 3.41 -5.92
C ASP A 197 12.96 4.07 -7.02
N SER A 198 12.59 5.27 -7.46
CA SER A 198 13.37 6.03 -8.47
C SER A 198 14.76 6.38 -7.95
N SER A 199 14.87 6.76 -6.68
CA SER A 199 16.16 7.05 -6.05
C SER A 199 17.03 5.80 -5.94
N SER A 200 16.43 4.68 -5.53
CA SER A 200 17.13 3.39 -5.41
C SER A 200 17.61 2.87 -6.77
N GLU A 201 16.78 2.99 -7.81
CA GLU A 201 17.17 2.66 -9.18
C GLU A 201 18.37 3.49 -9.64
N ALA A 202 18.39 4.80 -9.38
CA ALA A 202 19.54 5.63 -9.72
C ALA A 202 20.83 5.17 -9.02
N PHE A 203 20.72 4.71 -7.78
CA PHE A 203 21.84 4.16 -7.03
C PHE A 203 22.31 2.80 -7.57
N GLU A 204 21.38 1.90 -7.91
CA GLU A 204 21.65 0.62 -8.55
C GLU A 204 22.41 0.82 -9.88
N ILE A 205 21.88 1.70 -10.75
CA ILE A 205 22.50 2.03 -12.03
C ILE A 205 23.92 2.59 -11.85
N LYS A 206 24.13 3.51 -10.90
CA LYS A 206 25.46 4.06 -10.59
C LYS A 206 26.46 2.97 -10.19
N ASN A 207 26.01 1.95 -9.45
CA ASN A 207 26.87 0.84 -9.05
C ASN A 207 27.18 -0.10 -10.22
N ILE A 208 26.18 -0.40 -11.06
CA ILE A 208 26.38 -1.21 -12.27
C ILE A 208 27.34 -0.52 -13.25
N LEU A 209 27.19 0.79 -13.47
CA LEU A 209 28.10 1.55 -14.33
C LEU A 209 29.55 1.50 -13.85
N LYS A 210 29.79 1.54 -12.52
CA LYS A 210 31.14 1.35 -11.96
C LYS A 210 31.69 -0.06 -12.22
N GLN A 211 30.84 -1.07 -12.13
CA GLN A 211 31.23 -2.46 -12.41
C GLN A 211 31.54 -2.67 -13.90
N ILE A 212 30.72 -2.12 -14.81
CA ILE A 212 31.00 -2.13 -16.25
C ILE A 212 32.35 -1.47 -16.54
N GLU A 213 32.66 -0.32 -15.92
CA GLU A 213 33.94 0.35 -16.13
C GLU A 213 35.12 -0.50 -15.66
N SER A 214 34.99 -1.14 -14.50
CA SER A 214 36.01 -2.06 -13.97
C SER A 214 36.23 -3.25 -14.91
N GLU A 215 35.16 -3.83 -15.44
CA GLU A 215 35.23 -4.97 -16.36
C GLU A 215 35.87 -4.57 -17.69
N LEU A 216 35.47 -3.43 -18.26
CA LEU A 216 36.07 -2.88 -19.48
C LEU A 216 37.57 -2.58 -19.31
N ASN A 217 37.99 -2.04 -18.17
CA ASN A 217 39.40 -1.75 -17.89
C ASN A 217 40.25 -3.01 -17.64
N SER A 218 39.61 -4.14 -17.34
CA SER A 218 40.30 -5.41 -17.06
C SER A 218 40.54 -6.29 -18.30
N ARG A 219 39.98 -5.89 -19.44
CA ARG A 219 40.07 -6.59 -20.74
C ARG A 219 41.01 -5.86 -21.68
#